data_AF-A0A2C9LRJ1-F1
#
_entry.id   AF-A0A2C9LRJ1-F1
#
_cell.length_a   1.000
_cell.length_b   1.000
_cell.length_c   1.000
_cell.angle_alpha   90.00
_cell.angle_beta   90.00
_cell.angle_gamma   90.00
#
_symmetry.space_group_name_H-M   'P 1'
#
loop_
_entity.id
_entity.type
_entity.pdbx_description
1 polymer ?
#
loop_
_entity_poly.entity_id
_entity_poly.type
_entity_poly.pdbx_seq_one_letter_code
_entity_poly.pdbx_strand_id
1 'polypeptide(L)'
;MLDHLVVSSETLQPTQPKHLPYFLVVTSAIRTYTAEQCGIYVFWDVLQDDLHLWEQHIEFTKLMNEKSYVSRLYTKVLKIHSHNEDLWVRSARWESSKEGNMNPDLAREILLKAQRVNPESQLIFLEMFRMELDLAKIAVKRKQILGLVDKKVC
;
A
#
# COMPACT_ATOMS: atom_id res chain seq x y z
N MET A 1 -33.67 13.50 49.08
CA MET A 1 -33.46 14.03 47.72
C MET A 1 -31.96 14.24 47.59
N LEU A 2 -31.16 13.19 47.38
CA LEU A 2 -30.95 12.46 46.11
C LEU A 2 -30.59 13.44 44.99
N ASP A 3 -29.47 13.38 44.26
CA ASP A 3 -28.29 12.53 44.27
C ASP A 3 -27.16 13.30 43.55
N HIS A 4 -25.95 13.25 44.08
CA HIS A 4 -24.75 13.37 43.27
C HIS A 4 -24.52 12.00 42.65
N LEU A 5 -24.62 11.85 41.33
CA LEU A 5 -23.98 10.78 40.56
C LEU A 5 -23.96 11.14 39.08
N VAL A 6 -22.76 11.37 38.57
CA VAL A 6 -22.44 11.39 37.15
C VAL A 6 -22.68 9.98 36.61
N VAL A 7 -23.65 9.84 35.70
CA VAL A 7 -23.88 8.61 34.93
C VAL A 7 -23.78 8.94 33.44
N SER A 8 -22.74 8.35 32.85
CA SER A 8 -22.58 7.84 31.48
C SER A 8 -23.62 8.20 30.44
N SER A 9 -23.18 8.82 29.34
CA SER A 9 -23.86 8.79 28.04
C SER A 9 -23.01 7.99 27.04
N GLU A 10 -23.29 6.69 27.02
CA GLU A 10 -23.06 5.75 25.93
C GLU A 10 -24.18 6.03 24.91
N THR A 11 -23.96 6.36 23.64
CA THR A 11 -23.74 5.42 22.53
C THR A 11 -23.95 6.19 21.22
N LEU A 12 -23.07 5.99 20.23
CA LEU A 12 -23.41 5.87 18.81
C LEU A 12 -22.16 5.43 18.06
N GLN A 13 -21.94 4.12 18.10
CA GLN A 13 -20.97 3.43 17.25
C GLN A 13 -21.40 3.54 15.78
N PRO A 14 -20.51 3.82 14.83
CA PRO A 14 -20.75 3.48 13.44
C PRO A 14 -20.67 1.95 13.30
N THR A 15 -21.81 1.42 12.89
CA THR A 15 -22.13 0.04 12.54
C THR A 15 -21.00 -0.74 11.84
N GLN A 16 -20.71 -1.90 12.44
CA GLN A 16 -19.89 -2.99 11.93
C GLN A 16 -20.34 -3.46 10.52
N PRO A 17 -19.44 -3.67 9.56
CA PRO A 17 -19.61 -4.76 8.61
C PRO A 17 -19.26 -6.08 9.34
N LYS A 18 -20.31 -6.85 9.63
CA LYS A 18 -20.27 -8.16 10.26
C LYS A 18 -19.65 -9.19 9.31
N HIS A 19 -18.33 -9.24 9.21
CA HIS A 19 -17.58 -10.45 8.86
C HIS A 19 -16.19 -10.37 9.51
N LEU A 20 -16.11 -10.83 10.75
CA LEU A 20 -14.84 -11.29 11.34
C LEU A 20 -14.77 -12.81 11.14
N PRO A 21 -14.08 -13.27 10.09
CA PRO A 21 -13.22 -14.43 10.24
C PRO A 21 -11.90 -14.26 9.44
N TYR A 22 -10.91 -15.12 9.64
CA TYR A 22 -9.54 -15.10 9.05
C TYR A 22 -8.51 -14.15 9.67
N PHE A 23 -8.88 -12.92 10.01
CA PHE A 23 -7.92 -11.87 10.36
C PHE A 23 -7.08 -12.11 11.65
N LEU A 24 -7.67 -12.73 12.69
CA LEU A 24 -6.96 -13.05 13.95
C LEU A 24 -6.13 -14.35 13.88
N VAL A 25 -6.47 -15.27 12.96
CA VAL A 25 -5.68 -16.50 12.76
C VAL A 25 -4.38 -16.19 12.02
N VAL A 26 -4.42 -15.26 11.06
CA VAL A 26 -3.26 -14.93 10.23
C VAL A 26 -2.25 -14.03 10.97
N THR A 27 -2.71 -13.13 11.84
CA THR A 27 -1.82 -12.17 12.52
C THR A 27 -1.16 -12.68 13.80
N SER A 28 -1.81 -13.60 14.53
CA SER A 28 -1.15 -14.30 15.64
C SER A 28 -0.04 -15.25 15.16
N ALA A 29 -0.13 -15.76 13.92
CA ALA A 29 0.87 -16.62 13.30
C ALA A 29 2.04 -15.86 12.65
N ILE A 30 1.81 -14.70 12.01
CA ILE A 30 2.87 -13.99 11.24
C ILE A 30 3.97 -13.39 12.12
N ARG A 31 3.68 -13.03 13.38
CA ARG A 31 4.67 -12.39 14.29
C ARG A 31 5.36 -13.36 15.27
N THR A 32 4.87 -14.60 15.44
CA THR A 32 5.41 -15.56 16.43
C THR A 32 6.07 -16.82 15.84
N TYR A 33 5.99 -17.06 14.53
CA TYR A 33 6.56 -18.28 13.92
C TYR A 33 8.01 -18.11 13.45
N THR A 34 8.94 -18.14 14.40
CA THR A 34 10.32 -18.60 14.17
C THR A 34 10.53 -19.90 14.96
N ALA A 35 9.80 -20.99 14.66
CA ALA A 35 10.15 -22.31 15.24
C ALA A 35 9.51 -23.56 14.59
N GLU A 36 8.32 -23.53 13.98
CA GLU A 36 7.65 -24.79 13.57
C GLU A 36 7.31 -24.82 12.08
N GLN A 37 8.18 -25.46 11.30
CA GLN A 37 8.37 -25.17 9.86
C GLN A 37 7.71 -26.11 8.84
N CYS A 38 7.00 -27.18 9.19
CA CYS A 38 6.60 -28.17 8.16
C CYS A 38 5.10 -28.26 7.82
N GLY A 39 4.19 -27.74 8.66
CA GLY A 39 2.74 -27.89 8.43
C GLY A 39 2.04 -26.72 7.74
N ILE A 40 2.55 -25.50 7.90
CA ILE A 40 1.89 -24.26 7.43
C ILE A 40 2.20 -23.96 5.95
N TYR A 41 3.30 -24.49 5.42
CA TYR A 41 3.77 -24.18 4.05
C TYR A 41 2.78 -24.61 2.97
N VAL A 42 2.05 -25.71 3.17
CA VAL A 42 1.11 -26.26 2.17
C VAL A 42 -0.21 -25.50 2.14
N PHE A 43 -0.62 -24.92 3.27
CA PHE A 43 -1.86 -24.15 3.37
C PHE A 43 -1.68 -22.71 2.88
N TRP A 44 -0.47 -22.16 3.00
CA TRP A 44 -0.14 -20.85 2.48
C TRP A 44 -0.21 -20.82 0.95
N ASP A 45 0.33 -21.84 0.26
CA ASP A 45 0.38 -21.94 -1.21
C ASP A 45 -1.01 -21.81 -1.88
N VAL A 46 -2.06 -22.39 -1.28
CA VAL A 46 -3.43 -22.35 -1.83
C VAL A 46 -4.14 -21.01 -1.58
N LEU A 47 -3.79 -20.32 -0.49
CA LEU A 47 -4.38 -19.01 -0.14
C LEU A 47 -3.67 -17.84 -0.83
N GLN A 48 -2.50 -18.06 -1.40
CA GLN A 48 -1.74 -17.03 -2.12
C GLN A 48 -2.39 -16.59 -3.43
N ASP A 49 -3.26 -17.40 -4.03
CA ASP A 49 -3.93 -17.04 -5.28
C ASP A 49 -5.07 -16.05 -5.06
N ASP A 50 -5.62 -15.96 -3.85
CA ASP A 50 -6.72 -15.04 -3.56
C ASP A 50 -6.21 -13.60 -3.38
N LEU A 51 -6.45 -12.77 -4.41
CA LEU A 51 -6.12 -11.35 -4.40
C LEU A 51 -6.78 -10.60 -3.23
N HIS A 52 -7.99 -10.99 -2.83
CA HIS A 52 -8.74 -10.29 -1.80
C HIS A 52 -8.04 -10.40 -0.43
N LEU A 53 -7.50 -11.58 -0.12
CA LEU A 53 -6.77 -11.81 1.12
C LEU A 53 -5.50 -10.95 1.19
N TRP A 54 -4.79 -10.81 0.06
CA TRP A 54 -3.62 -9.95 -0.02
C TRP A 54 -3.97 -8.47 0.19
N GLU A 55 -5.05 -8.00 -0.41
CA GLU A 55 -5.52 -6.63 -0.20
C GLU A 55 -5.84 -6.37 1.27
N GLN A 56 -6.58 -7.25 1.93
CA GLN A 56 -6.87 -7.15 3.37
C GLN A 56 -5.59 -7.13 4.22
N HIS A 57 -4.60 -7.95 3.86
CA HIS A 57 -3.32 -8.00 4.57
C HIS A 57 -2.49 -6.73 4.38
N ILE A 58 -2.50 -6.15 3.16
CA ILE A 58 -1.86 -4.86 2.87
C ILE A 58 -2.53 -3.76 3.68
N GLU A 59 -3.87 -3.68 3.67
CA GLU A 59 -4.61 -2.66 4.42
C GLU A 59 -4.33 -2.75 5.92
N PHE A 60 -4.30 -3.96 6.48
CA PHE A 60 -3.92 -4.12 7.87
C PHE A 60 -2.50 -3.64 8.16
N THR A 61 -1.53 -3.97 7.30
CA THR A 61 -0.15 -3.52 7.50
C THR A 61 -0.04 -1.99 7.43
N LYS A 62 -0.82 -1.35 6.56
CA LYS A 62 -0.91 0.12 6.49
C LYS A 62 -1.43 0.69 7.81
N LEU A 63 -2.43 0.07 8.44
CA LEU A 63 -2.92 0.46 9.77
C LEU A 63 -1.84 0.33 10.86
N MET A 64 -0.97 -0.66 10.76
CA MET A 64 0.18 -0.84 11.66
C MET A 64 1.35 0.11 11.37
N ASN A 65 1.26 0.92 10.30
CA ASN A 65 2.26 1.89 9.87
C ASN A 65 3.67 1.30 9.59
N GLU A 66 3.76 0.00 9.31
CA GLU A 66 5.01 -0.69 8.97
C GLU A 66 5.33 -0.57 7.47
N LYS A 67 5.79 0.61 7.04
CA LYS A 67 5.98 0.94 5.61
C LYS A 67 6.90 -0.04 4.85
N SER A 68 7.99 -0.45 5.48
CA SER A 68 8.95 -1.41 4.89
C SER A 68 8.41 -2.83 4.79
N TYR A 69 7.47 -3.22 5.66
CA TYR A 69 6.78 -4.50 5.55
C TYR A 69 5.82 -4.49 4.37
N VAL A 70 5.08 -3.39 4.16
CA VAL A 70 4.18 -3.23 3.00
C VAL A 70 4.94 -3.41 1.68
N SER A 71 6.12 -2.79 1.53
CA SER A 71 6.94 -2.93 0.31
C SER A 71 7.40 -4.38 0.07
N ARG A 72 7.80 -5.07 1.15
CA ARG A 72 8.14 -6.51 1.08
C ARG A 72 6.92 -7.34 0.71
N LEU A 73 5.74 -6.97 1.20
CA LEU A 73 4.50 -7.64 0.89
C LEU A 73 4.13 -7.48 -0.59
N TYR A 74 4.17 -6.26 -1.12
CA TYR A 74 3.98 -6.01 -2.55
C TYR A 74 4.97 -6.81 -3.40
N THR A 75 6.24 -6.86 -2.99
CA THR A 75 7.25 -7.66 -3.71
C THR A 75 6.90 -9.14 -3.75
N LYS A 76 6.28 -9.70 -2.70
CA LYS A 76 5.79 -11.09 -2.69
C LYS A 76 4.57 -11.24 -3.59
N VAL A 77 3.59 -10.35 -3.47
CA VAL A 77 2.35 -10.36 -4.27
C VAL A 77 2.66 -10.28 -5.77
N LEU A 78 3.53 -9.37 -6.17
CA LEU A 78 3.90 -9.16 -7.58
C LEU A 78 4.64 -10.33 -8.21
N LYS A 79 5.31 -11.18 -7.40
CA LYS A 79 5.94 -12.42 -7.91
C LYS A 79 4.91 -13.48 -8.27
N ILE A 80 3.80 -13.53 -7.52
CA ILE A 80 2.71 -14.49 -7.73
C ILE A 80 1.79 -13.96 -8.84
N HIS A 81 1.33 -12.72 -8.67
CA HIS A 81 0.32 -12.07 -9.50
C HIS A 81 0.94 -11.05 -10.47
N SER A 82 1.94 -11.49 -11.26
CA SER A 82 2.71 -10.59 -12.13
C SER A 82 1.93 -10.05 -13.35
N HIS A 83 0.90 -10.77 -13.79
CA HIS A 83 0.06 -10.38 -14.93
C HIS A 83 -0.97 -9.29 -14.59
N ASN A 84 -1.24 -9.05 -13.31
CA ASN A 84 -2.22 -8.06 -12.90
C ASN A 84 -1.58 -6.65 -12.85
N GLU A 85 -1.86 -5.84 -13.87
CA GLU A 85 -1.38 -4.47 -14.02
C GLU A 85 -1.81 -3.52 -12.88
N ASP A 86 -2.99 -3.71 -12.29
CA ASP A 86 -3.48 -2.83 -11.22
C ASP A 86 -2.68 -3.02 -9.93
N LEU A 87 -2.21 -4.24 -9.64
CA LEU A 87 -1.31 -4.48 -8.52
C LEU A 87 0.02 -3.75 -8.65
N TRP A 88 0.59 -3.68 -9.85
CA TRP A 88 1.80 -2.92 -10.13
C TRP A 88 1.58 -1.43 -9.86
N VAL A 89 0.46 -0.89 -10.34
CA VAL A 89 0.09 0.51 -10.14
C VAL A 89 -0.14 0.83 -8.66
N ARG A 90 -0.85 -0.02 -7.92
CA ARG A 90 -1.06 0.16 -6.47
C ARG A 90 0.26 0.11 -5.69
N SER A 91 1.16 -0.80 -6.06
CA SER A 91 2.50 -0.88 -5.47
C SER A 91 3.31 0.39 -5.72
N ALA A 92 3.36 0.88 -6.96
CA ALA A 92 4.07 2.10 -7.32
C ALA A 92 3.46 3.34 -6.63
N ARG A 93 2.13 3.44 -6.59
CA ARG A 93 1.42 4.51 -5.86
C ARG A 93 1.79 4.52 -4.39
N TRP A 94 1.85 3.36 -3.75
CA TRP A 94 2.27 3.26 -2.35
C TRP A 94 3.69 3.81 -2.13
N GLU A 95 4.65 3.40 -2.96
CA GLU A 95 6.04 3.86 -2.84
C GLU A 95 6.20 5.37 -3.06
N SER A 96 5.45 5.94 -4.01
CA SER A 96 5.46 7.38 -4.30
C SER A 96 4.62 8.23 -3.32
N SER A 97 3.67 7.61 -2.61
CA SER A 97 2.73 8.33 -1.73
C SER A 97 3.44 8.88 -0.49
N LYS A 98 2.90 9.98 0.04
CA LYS A 98 3.31 10.55 1.33
C LYS A 98 3.07 9.60 2.50
N GLU A 99 2.04 8.77 2.40
CA GLU A 99 1.68 7.78 3.43
C GLU A 99 2.66 6.61 3.44
N GLY A 100 3.22 6.27 2.28
CA GLY A 100 4.22 5.22 2.12
C GLY A 100 5.65 5.71 2.33
N ASN A 101 6.59 5.19 1.53
CA ASN A 101 8.03 5.43 1.70
C ASN A 101 8.54 6.74 1.11
N MET A 102 7.73 7.47 0.35
CA MET A 102 8.12 8.69 -0.36
C MET A 102 9.37 8.50 -1.24
N ASN A 103 9.50 7.33 -1.87
CA ASN A 103 10.62 7.00 -2.75
C ASN A 103 10.17 6.94 -4.22
N PRO A 104 10.21 8.05 -4.95
CA PRO A 104 9.79 8.08 -6.35
C PRO A 104 10.72 7.30 -7.29
N ASP A 105 12.00 7.13 -6.92
CA ASP A 105 12.95 6.39 -7.75
C ASP A 105 12.63 4.90 -7.73
N LEU A 106 12.30 4.36 -6.56
CA LEU A 106 11.82 2.98 -6.43
C LEU A 106 10.48 2.78 -7.16
N ALA A 107 9.56 3.74 -7.07
CA ALA A 107 8.29 3.68 -7.81
C ALA A 107 8.52 3.62 -9.33
N ARG A 108 9.49 4.38 -9.86
CA ARG A 108 9.90 4.33 -11.26
C ARG A 108 10.47 2.97 -11.64
N GLU A 109 11.35 2.40 -10.82
CA GLU A 109 11.90 1.06 -11.05
C GLU A 109 10.82 -0.01 -11.12
N ILE A 110 9.83 0.06 -10.23
CA ILE A 110 8.67 -0.85 -10.20
C ILE A 110 7.86 -0.72 -11.49
N LEU A 111 7.54 0.50 -11.93
CA LEU A 111 6.77 0.73 -13.17
C LEU A 111 7.53 0.30 -14.42
N LEU A 112 8.84 0.58 -14.51
CA LEU A 112 9.68 0.11 -15.60
C LEU A 112 9.79 -1.42 -15.63
N LYS A 113 9.80 -2.06 -14.46
CA LYS A 113 9.73 -3.53 -14.37
C LYS A 113 8.36 -4.04 -14.83
N ALA A 114 7.29 -3.40 -14.41
CA ALA A 114 5.92 -3.75 -14.80
C ALA A 114 5.73 -3.68 -16.32
N GLN A 115 6.28 -2.64 -16.97
CA GLN A 115 6.26 -2.46 -18.42
C GLN A 115 6.95 -3.61 -19.16
N ARG A 116 8.05 -4.16 -18.61
CA ARG A 116 8.72 -5.33 -19.21
C ARG A 116 7.88 -6.59 -19.15
N VAL A 117 7.05 -6.74 -18.11
CA VAL A 117 6.17 -7.91 -17.92
C VAL A 117 4.89 -7.76 -18.75
N ASN A 118 4.30 -6.56 -18.75
CA ASN A 118 3.02 -6.25 -19.39
C ASN A 118 3.18 -5.07 -20.38
N PRO A 119 3.80 -5.28 -21.55
CA PRO A 119 4.12 -4.20 -22.49
C PRO A 119 2.89 -3.56 -23.17
N GLU A 120 1.79 -4.30 -23.30
CA GLU A 120 0.55 -3.84 -23.94
C GLU A 120 -0.33 -2.98 -23.01
N SER A 121 0.00 -2.93 -21.71
CA SER A 121 -0.84 -2.27 -20.72
C SER A 121 -0.71 -0.75 -20.78
N GLN A 122 -1.75 -0.08 -21.28
CA GLN A 122 -1.83 1.38 -21.27
C GLN A 122 -1.88 1.95 -19.84
N LEU A 123 -2.43 1.20 -18.88
CA LEU A 123 -2.61 1.64 -17.50
C LEU A 123 -1.27 1.96 -16.83
N ILE A 124 -0.27 1.09 -17.02
CA ILE A 124 1.09 1.28 -16.48
C ILE A 124 1.74 2.53 -17.05
N PHE A 125 1.59 2.76 -18.36
CA PHE A 125 2.12 3.97 -19.00
C PHE A 125 1.49 5.24 -18.45
N LEU A 126 0.16 5.28 -18.34
CA LEU A 126 -0.56 6.44 -17.80
C LEU A 126 -0.11 6.76 -16.37
N GLU A 127 0.06 5.74 -15.53
CA GLU A 127 0.52 5.95 -14.16
C GLU A 127 1.97 6.46 -14.11
N MET A 128 2.86 5.94 -14.97
CA MET A 128 4.23 6.43 -15.08
C MET A 128 4.26 7.91 -15.48
N PHE A 129 3.50 8.33 -16.49
CA PHE A 129 3.41 9.74 -16.88
C PHE A 129 2.83 10.61 -15.76
N ARG A 130 1.78 10.14 -15.10
CA ARG A 130 1.17 10.85 -13.96
C ARG A 130 2.19 11.11 -12.86
N MET A 131 2.95 10.08 -12.46
CA MET A 131 3.98 10.18 -11.43
C MET A 131 5.06 11.21 -11.80
N GLU A 132 5.60 11.15 -13.02
CA GLU A 132 6.63 12.10 -13.47
C GLU A 132 6.12 13.55 -13.52
N LEU A 133 4.87 13.75 -13.96
CA LEU A 133 4.25 15.07 -13.97
C LEU A 133 4.10 15.62 -12.56
N ASP A 134 3.73 14.78 -11.58
CA ASP A 134 3.62 15.21 -10.19
C ASP A 134 4.99 15.57 -9.58
N LEU A 135 6.05 14.83 -9.93
CA LEU A 135 7.43 15.18 -9.56
C LEU A 135 7.88 16.49 -10.19
N ALA A 136 7.58 16.71 -11.47
CA ALA A 136 7.88 17.97 -12.17
C ALA A 136 7.17 19.16 -11.50
N LYS A 137 5.90 19.02 -11.11
CA LYS A 137 5.17 20.05 -10.34
C LYS A 137 5.86 20.36 -9.02
N ILE A 138 6.34 19.34 -8.30
CA ILE A 138 7.08 19.53 -7.05
C ILE A 138 8.39 20.28 -7.31
N ALA A 139 9.13 19.93 -8.37
CA ALA A 139 10.37 20.62 -8.74
C ALA A 139 10.13 22.10 -9.10
N VAL A 140 9.09 22.40 -9.88
CA VAL A 140 8.70 23.78 -10.22
C VAL A 140 8.35 24.57 -8.97
N LYS A 141 7.55 24.00 -8.05
CA LYS A 141 7.23 24.65 -6.77
C LYS A 141 8.47 24.93 -5.93
N ARG A 142 9.41 23.97 -5.86
CA ARG A 142 10.70 24.17 -5.17
C ARG A 142 11.50 25.32 -5.80
N LYS A 143 11.57 25.37 -7.13
CA LYS A 143 12.25 26.47 -7.87
C LYS A 143 11.62 27.83 -7.55
N GLN A 144 10.29 27.90 -7.46
CA GLN A 144 9.57 29.13 -7.08
C GLN A 144 9.88 29.56 -5.63
N ILE A 145 9.86 28.62 -4.68
CA ILE A 145 10.17 28.90 -3.26
C ILE A 145 11.62 29.40 -3.11
N LEU A 146 12.55 28.85 -3.89
CA LEU A 146 13.95 29.27 -3.89
C LEU A 146 14.18 30.63 -4.60
N GLY A 147 13.15 31.24 -5.19
CA GLY A 147 13.28 32.51 -5.91
C GLY A 147 14.03 32.42 -7.24
N LEU A 148 14.28 31.21 -7.74
CA LEU A 148 15.04 30.94 -8.97
C LEU A 148 14.16 31.04 -10.23
N VAL A 149 13.04 31.77 -10.19
CA VAL A 149 12.16 31.90 -11.36
C VAL A 149 12.87 32.76 -12.39
N ASP A 150 13.47 32.12 -13.39
CA ASP A 150 14.03 32.81 -14.54
C ASP A 150 12.92 33.68 -15.16
N LYS A 151 13.13 35.01 -15.15
CA LYS A 151 12.36 35.89 -16.01
C LYS A 151 12.47 35.31 -17.41
N LYS A 152 11.33 35.00 -18.06
CA LYS A 152 11.33 34.70 -19.48
C LYS A 152 12.08 35.84 -20.17
N VAL A 153 13.25 35.56 -20.73
CA VAL A 153 13.88 36.44 -21.69
C VAL A 153 12.93 36.42 -22.89
N CYS A 154 12.18 37.51 -23.04
CA CYS A 154 11.32 37.76 -24.19
C CYS A 154 12.17 37.85 -25.46
#